data_AF-A0A4Q5WDT3-F1
#
_entry.id   AF-A0A4Q5WDT3-F1
#
_cell.length_a   1.000
_cell.length_b   1.000
_cell.length_c   1.000
_cell.angle_alpha   90.00
_cell.angle_beta   90.00
_cell.angle_gamma   90.00
#
_symmetry.space_group_name_H-M   'P 1'
#
loop_
_entity.id
_entity.type
_entity.pdbx_description
1 polymer ?
#
loop_
_entity_poly.entity_id
_entity_poly.type
_entity_poly.pdbx_seq_one_letter_code
_entity_poly.pdbx_strand_id
1 'polypeptide(L)'
;MKHVMLGMALLACVGAAHGQTPQKSAEECGVEPLAHYLRMSPEDFNQSPQGWRSIGNAKQGCDIAAADLIAAYHADMLKQAAGIEWHEAQGRAWGGQTAQALELFKRGLTYELSLPEDRRSYPNIYKAEATVAFMENDLTRLQKARDNLAALPMPEGVAEGVAKFKANYPNNPAPTWPPNLDAVEGLIRCFGQPYAKAWTCRTQ
;
A
#
# COMPACT_ATOMS: atom_id res chain seq x y z
N MET A 1 -43.61 36.53 34.08
CA MET A 1 -42.41 36.94 33.30
C MET A 1 -41.63 35.69 32.91
N LYS A 2 -41.65 35.39 31.61
CA LYS A 2 -40.67 34.66 30.77
C LYS A 2 -40.00 33.38 31.31
N HIS A 3 -40.49 32.24 30.80
CA HIS A 3 -39.75 30.98 30.70
C HIS A 3 -38.52 31.15 29.80
N VAL A 4 -37.37 30.64 30.22
CA VAL A 4 -36.20 30.44 29.35
C VAL A 4 -36.02 28.94 29.16
N MET A 5 -36.47 28.44 28.02
CA MET A 5 -36.08 27.12 27.51
C MET A 5 -34.70 27.27 26.87
N LEU A 6 -33.69 26.64 27.47
CA LEU A 6 -32.36 26.53 26.88
C LEU A 6 -32.34 25.26 26.01
N GLY A 7 -32.60 25.45 24.71
CA GLY A 7 -32.46 24.39 23.71
C GLY A 7 -30.98 24.14 23.40
N MET A 8 -30.47 23.00 23.85
CA MET A 8 -29.13 22.53 23.53
C MET A 8 -29.16 21.89 22.14
N ALA A 9 -28.76 22.64 21.11
CA ALA A 9 -28.61 22.12 19.76
C ALA A 9 -27.37 21.21 19.71
N LEU A 10 -27.59 19.90 19.65
CA LEU A 10 -26.55 18.94 19.24
C LEU A 10 -26.25 19.17 17.76
N LEU A 11 -25.12 19.84 17.47
CA LEU A 11 -24.49 19.73 16.16
C LEU A 11 -23.94 18.31 16.02
N ALA A 12 -24.65 17.44 15.30
CA ALA A 12 -24.08 16.22 14.78
C ALA A 12 -23.11 16.58 13.66
N CYS A 13 -21.80 16.57 13.95
CA CYS A 13 -20.78 16.56 12.93
C CYS A 13 -20.86 15.22 12.18
N VAL A 14 -21.68 15.16 11.12
CA VAL A 14 -21.60 14.07 10.15
C VAL A 14 -20.28 14.28 9.39
N GLY A 15 -19.22 13.68 9.92
CA GLY A 15 -17.95 13.56 9.24
C GLY A 15 -18.17 12.83 7.93
N ALA A 16 -18.13 13.58 6.85
CA ALA A 16 -18.11 13.10 5.49
C ALA A 16 -16.94 12.11 5.31
N ALA A 17 -17.19 10.80 5.48
CA ALA A 17 -16.30 9.73 5.01
C ALA A 17 -16.34 9.63 3.47
N HIS A 18 -16.09 10.76 2.78
CA HIS A 18 -16.14 10.86 1.33
C HIS A 18 -14.74 10.59 0.78
N GLY A 19 -14.44 9.32 0.53
CA GLY A 19 -13.19 8.94 -0.13
C GLY A 19 -12.89 7.45 -0.23
N GLN A 20 -13.69 6.58 0.39
CA GLN A 20 -13.49 5.13 0.34
C GLN A 20 -14.48 4.49 -0.63
N THR A 21 -13.97 3.66 -1.54
CA THR A 21 -14.80 2.88 -2.45
C THR A 21 -15.48 1.77 -1.66
N PRO A 22 -16.81 1.57 -1.79
CA PRO A 22 -17.51 0.44 -1.18
C PRO A 22 -16.85 -0.88 -1.56
N GLN A 23 -16.63 -1.73 -0.56
CA GLN A 23 -15.99 -3.02 -0.74
C GLN A 23 -17.04 -4.11 -0.97
N LYS A 24 -16.75 -4.99 -1.93
CA LYS A 24 -17.57 -6.11 -2.35
C LYS A 24 -17.21 -7.37 -1.58
N SER A 25 -18.09 -8.36 -1.60
CA SER A 25 -17.81 -9.68 -1.05
C SER A 25 -16.76 -10.43 -1.87
N ALA A 26 -16.18 -11.48 -1.28
CA ALA A 26 -15.24 -12.35 -1.99
C ALA A 26 -15.87 -13.00 -3.23
N GLU A 27 -17.15 -13.40 -3.14
CA GLU A 27 -17.92 -13.99 -4.23
C GLU A 27 -18.15 -12.99 -5.37
N GLU A 28 -18.55 -11.75 -5.05
CA GLU A 28 -18.70 -10.67 -6.03
C GLU A 28 -17.37 -10.31 -6.71
N CYS A 29 -16.27 -10.46 -5.98
CA CYS A 29 -14.90 -10.30 -6.48
C CYS A 29 -14.41 -11.54 -7.26
N GLY A 30 -15.18 -12.63 -7.31
CA GLY A 30 -14.82 -13.87 -8.00
C GLY A 30 -13.57 -14.53 -7.41
N VAL A 31 -13.40 -14.44 -6.09
CA VAL A 31 -12.35 -15.17 -5.38
C VAL A 31 -12.68 -16.65 -5.41
N GLU A 32 -11.76 -17.45 -5.97
CA GLU A 32 -11.88 -18.91 -5.98
C GLU A 32 -11.65 -19.51 -4.58
N PRO A 33 -12.07 -20.75 -4.31
CA PRO A 33 -11.73 -21.43 -3.07
C PRO A 33 -10.21 -21.45 -2.84
N LEU A 34 -9.75 -21.27 -1.61
CA LEU A 34 -8.31 -21.15 -1.28
C LEU A 34 -7.45 -22.28 -1.86
N ALA A 35 -7.98 -23.51 -1.93
CA ALA A 35 -7.32 -24.67 -2.54
C ALA A 35 -6.96 -24.49 -4.04
N HIS A 36 -7.59 -23.54 -4.74
CA HIS A 36 -7.16 -23.10 -6.06
C HIS A 36 -5.78 -22.44 -5.99
N TYR A 37 -5.64 -21.44 -5.12
CA TYR A 37 -4.43 -20.63 -4.98
C TYR A 37 -3.29 -21.40 -4.32
N LEU A 38 -3.57 -22.28 -3.34
CA LEU A 38 -2.55 -23.10 -2.69
C LEU A 38 -1.81 -24.07 -3.63
N ARG A 39 -2.32 -24.29 -4.85
CA ARG A 39 -1.62 -25.04 -5.90
C ARG A 39 -0.57 -24.22 -6.64
N MET A 40 -0.56 -22.90 -6.44
CA MET A 40 0.40 -21.97 -7.05
C MET A 40 1.66 -21.87 -6.18
N SER A 41 2.81 -21.68 -6.82
CA SER A 41 4.01 -21.27 -6.11
C SER A 41 3.83 -19.89 -5.47
N PRO A 42 4.58 -19.52 -4.41
CA PRO A 42 4.51 -18.18 -3.83
C PRO A 42 4.75 -17.06 -4.85
N GLU A 43 5.64 -17.31 -5.82
CA GLU A 43 5.92 -16.37 -6.90
C GLU A 43 4.74 -16.25 -7.87
N ASP A 44 4.16 -17.36 -8.31
CA ASP A 44 2.99 -17.33 -9.22
C ASP A 44 1.79 -16.68 -8.55
N PHE A 45 1.53 -17.00 -7.29
CA PHE A 45 0.45 -16.36 -6.53
C PHE A 45 0.67 -14.84 -6.42
N ASN A 46 1.92 -14.39 -6.24
CA ASN A 46 2.24 -12.99 -6.04
C ASN A 46 2.33 -12.16 -7.32
N GLN A 47 2.95 -12.70 -8.38
CA GLN A 47 3.30 -11.92 -9.57
C GLN A 47 2.43 -12.22 -10.80
N SER A 48 1.82 -13.40 -10.88
CA SER A 48 1.07 -13.76 -12.07
C SER A 48 -0.29 -13.06 -12.13
N PRO A 49 -0.83 -12.83 -13.34
CA PRO A 49 -2.21 -12.41 -13.50
C PRO A 49 -3.24 -13.41 -12.98
N GLN A 50 -2.87 -14.68 -12.77
CA GLN A 50 -3.76 -15.72 -12.23
C GLN A 50 -3.77 -15.75 -10.69
N GLY A 51 -2.78 -15.11 -10.06
CA GLY A 51 -2.69 -14.97 -8.61
C GLY A 51 -3.63 -13.89 -8.05
N TRP A 52 -3.29 -13.37 -6.86
CA TRP A 52 -4.14 -12.39 -6.16
C TRP A 52 -4.37 -11.10 -6.96
N ARG A 53 -3.47 -10.78 -7.91
CA ARG A 53 -3.55 -9.58 -8.75
C ARG A 53 -4.81 -9.55 -9.62
N SER A 54 -5.36 -10.71 -10.00
CA SER A 54 -6.66 -10.81 -10.71
C SER A 54 -7.84 -10.25 -9.93
N ILE A 55 -7.70 -10.13 -8.61
CA ILE A 55 -8.73 -9.65 -7.70
C ILE A 55 -8.48 -8.17 -7.40
N GLY A 56 -7.36 -7.87 -6.73
CA GLY A 56 -7.09 -6.54 -6.18
C GLY A 56 -6.77 -5.46 -7.21
N ASN A 57 -6.07 -5.81 -8.30
CA ASN A 57 -5.66 -4.82 -9.31
C ASN A 57 -6.70 -4.64 -10.42
N ALA A 58 -7.57 -5.62 -10.64
CA ALA A 58 -8.47 -5.64 -11.80
C ALA A 58 -9.89 -5.20 -11.47
N LYS A 59 -10.32 -5.24 -10.20
CA LYS A 59 -11.73 -5.06 -9.82
C LYS A 59 -11.89 -3.98 -8.76
N GLN A 60 -12.57 -2.90 -9.12
CA GLN A 60 -12.91 -1.83 -8.18
C GLN A 60 -13.77 -2.40 -7.03
N GLY A 61 -13.39 -2.06 -5.79
CA GLY A 61 -14.06 -2.49 -4.56
C GLY A 61 -13.65 -3.89 -4.09
N CYS A 62 -12.56 -4.47 -4.60
CA CYS A 62 -12.10 -5.81 -4.21
C CYS A 62 -10.81 -5.81 -3.38
N ASP A 63 -10.45 -4.66 -2.80
CA ASP A 63 -9.20 -4.49 -2.06
C ASP A 63 -9.17 -5.37 -0.79
N ILE A 64 -10.28 -5.40 -0.04
CA ILE A 64 -10.41 -6.24 1.16
C ILE A 64 -10.41 -7.72 0.78
N ALA A 65 -11.18 -8.11 -0.24
CA ALA A 65 -11.24 -9.51 -0.69
C ALA A 65 -9.87 -10.04 -1.12
N ALA A 66 -9.08 -9.21 -1.83
CA ALA A 66 -7.71 -9.54 -2.18
C ALA A 66 -6.79 -9.62 -0.95
N ALA A 67 -6.92 -8.69 0.00
CA ALA A 67 -6.14 -8.70 1.24
C ALA A 67 -6.41 -9.96 2.09
N ASP A 68 -7.68 -10.36 2.22
CA ASP A 68 -8.05 -11.56 2.97
C ASP A 68 -7.57 -12.83 2.27
N LEU A 69 -7.60 -12.87 0.93
CA LEU A 69 -6.99 -13.96 0.15
C LEU A 69 -5.47 -14.05 0.38
N ILE A 70 -4.76 -12.92 0.36
CA ILE A 70 -3.32 -12.88 0.63
C ILE A 70 -3.03 -13.39 2.05
N ALA A 71 -3.79 -12.93 3.04
CA ALA A 71 -3.62 -13.33 4.44
C ALA A 71 -3.80 -14.85 4.60
N ALA A 72 -4.84 -15.42 3.97
CA ALA A 72 -5.13 -16.85 4.01
C ALA A 72 -4.03 -17.68 3.32
N TYR A 73 -3.58 -17.26 2.13
CA TYR A 73 -2.47 -17.93 1.42
C TYR A 73 -1.17 -17.89 2.22
N HIS A 74 -0.85 -16.73 2.81
CA HIS A 74 0.38 -16.55 3.58
C HIS A 74 0.40 -17.41 4.86
N ALA A 75 -0.75 -17.57 5.51
CA ALA A 75 -0.88 -18.41 6.70
C ALA A 75 -0.55 -19.89 6.41
N ASP A 76 -0.99 -20.41 5.27
CA ASP A 76 -0.81 -21.82 4.90
C ASP A 76 0.61 -22.12 4.34
N MET A 77 1.23 -21.17 3.65
CA MET A 77 2.55 -21.39 3.00
C MET A 77 3.76 -21.18 3.92
N LEU A 78 3.56 -21.06 5.24
CA LEU A 78 4.60 -20.97 6.28
C LEU A 78 5.68 -19.89 6.03
N LYS A 79 5.26 -18.64 5.81
CA LYS A 79 6.15 -17.46 5.75
C LYS A 79 7.18 -17.44 4.60
N GLN A 80 7.03 -18.29 3.59
CA GLN A 80 7.94 -18.31 2.43
C GLN A 80 7.70 -17.15 1.44
N ALA A 81 6.63 -16.37 1.60
CA ALA A 81 6.22 -15.31 0.69
C ALA A 81 6.67 -13.91 1.17
N ALA A 82 7.99 -13.69 1.22
CA ALA A 82 8.53 -12.39 1.58
C ALA A 82 7.95 -11.27 0.69
N GLY A 83 7.51 -10.17 1.31
CA GLY A 83 6.91 -9.03 0.61
C GLY A 83 5.41 -9.13 0.31
N ILE A 84 4.77 -10.29 0.51
CA ILE A 84 3.32 -10.42 0.26
C ILE A 84 2.47 -9.70 1.32
N GLU A 85 2.96 -9.63 2.56
CA GLU A 85 2.32 -8.85 3.62
C GLU A 85 2.23 -7.36 3.28
N TRP A 86 3.17 -6.83 2.49
CA TRP A 86 3.10 -5.44 2.02
C TRP A 86 1.91 -5.23 1.07
N HIS A 87 1.57 -6.24 0.28
CA HIS A 87 0.39 -6.21 -0.59
C HIS A 87 -0.90 -6.35 0.21
N GLU A 88 -0.93 -7.22 1.23
CA GLU A 88 -2.05 -7.27 2.19
C GLU A 88 -2.28 -5.88 2.83
N ALA A 89 -1.22 -5.26 3.35
CA ALA A 89 -1.29 -3.95 3.99
C ALA A 89 -1.90 -2.89 3.07
N GLN A 90 -1.49 -2.85 1.79
CA GLN A 90 -2.04 -1.93 0.80
C GLN A 90 -3.52 -2.21 0.51
N GLY A 91 -3.91 -3.47 0.33
CA GLY A 91 -5.31 -3.84 0.12
C GLY A 91 -6.19 -3.43 1.31
N ARG A 92 -5.71 -3.67 2.54
CA ARG A 92 -6.40 -3.20 3.76
C ARG A 92 -6.50 -1.67 3.81
N ALA A 93 -5.43 -0.96 3.46
CA ALA A 93 -5.43 0.50 3.45
C ALA A 93 -6.37 1.09 2.38
N TRP A 94 -6.41 0.47 1.19
CA TRP A 94 -7.32 0.85 0.11
C TRP A 94 -8.78 0.58 0.47
N GLY A 95 -9.04 -0.57 1.10
CA GLY A 95 -10.35 -0.96 1.60
C GLY A 95 -10.82 -0.23 2.86
N GLY A 96 -9.98 0.64 3.44
CA GLY A 96 -10.33 1.44 4.61
C GLY A 96 -10.13 0.76 5.97
N GLN A 97 -9.51 -0.41 6.01
CA GLN A 97 -9.07 -1.10 7.22
C GLN A 97 -7.77 -0.48 7.77
N THR A 98 -7.78 0.83 8.05
CA THR A 98 -6.59 1.63 8.35
C THR A 98 -5.76 1.10 9.52
N ALA A 99 -6.39 0.71 10.63
CA ALA A 99 -5.67 0.21 11.80
C ALA A 99 -4.94 -1.11 11.50
N GLN A 100 -5.60 -2.05 10.81
CA GLN A 100 -4.99 -3.33 10.44
C GLN A 100 -3.85 -3.12 9.42
N ALA A 101 -4.05 -2.22 8.46
CA ALA A 101 -3.02 -1.85 7.49
C ALA A 101 -1.78 -1.25 8.16
N LEU A 102 -1.96 -0.33 9.12
CA LEU A 102 -0.85 0.28 9.85
C LEU A 102 0.00 -0.76 10.58
N GLU A 103 -0.64 -1.72 11.27
CA GLU A 103 0.07 -2.79 11.95
C GLU A 103 0.87 -3.67 10.98
N LEU A 104 0.32 -3.99 9.81
CA LEU A 104 1.05 -4.71 8.77
C LEU A 104 2.23 -3.90 8.21
N PHE A 105 2.04 -2.62 7.92
CA PHE A 105 3.13 -1.76 7.44
C PHE A 105 4.26 -1.63 8.47
N LYS A 106 3.92 -1.51 9.76
CA LYS A 106 4.91 -1.52 10.85
C LYS A 106 5.67 -2.83 10.94
N ARG A 107 5.00 -3.98 10.76
CA ARG A 107 5.67 -5.29 10.69
C ARG A 107 6.63 -5.37 9.49
N GLY A 108 6.20 -4.92 8.32
CA GLY A 108 7.05 -4.87 7.13
C GLY A 108 8.29 -4.00 7.33
N LEU A 109 8.13 -2.81 7.92
CA LEU A 109 9.26 -1.92 8.27
C LEU A 109 10.20 -2.60 9.28
N THR A 110 9.64 -3.22 10.32
CA THR A 110 10.43 -3.95 11.33
C THR A 110 11.23 -5.08 10.70
N TYR A 111 10.64 -5.83 9.76
CA TYR A 111 11.32 -6.88 9.02
C TYR A 111 12.51 -6.33 8.23
N GLU A 112 12.31 -5.29 7.41
CA GLU A 112 13.39 -4.67 6.62
C GLU A 112 14.53 -4.16 7.51
N LEU A 113 14.21 -3.56 8.66
CA LEU A 113 15.21 -3.10 9.64
C LEU A 113 15.92 -4.25 10.36
N SER A 114 15.28 -5.42 10.49
CA SER A 114 15.88 -6.61 11.11
C SER A 114 16.88 -7.35 10.21
N LEU A 115 16.84 -7.08 8.89
CA LEU A 115 17.79 -7.68 7.97
C LEU A 115 19.22 -7.19 8.26
N PRO A 116 20.24 -8.06 8.08
CA PRO A 116 21.64 -7.65 8.03
C PRO A 116 21.84 -6.51 7.05
N GLU A 117 22.78 -5.60 7.35
CA GLU A 117 22.96 -4.35 6.60
C GLU A 117 23.18 -4.56 5.09
N ASP A 118 23.93 -5.60 4.71
CA ASP A 118 24.20 -6.00 3.34
C ASP A 118 22.96 -6.53 2.58
N ARG A 119 21.88 -6.85 3.30
CA ARG A 119 20.60 -7.33 2.75
C ARG A 119 19.47 -6.31 2.88
N ARG A 120 19.71 -5.15 3.49
CA ARG A 120 18.69 -4.10 3.62
C ARG A 120 18.43 -3.41 2.29
N SER A 121 17.15 -3.17 2.00
CA SER A 121 16.74 -2.29 0.92
C SER A 121 16.38 -0.91 1.47
N TYR A 122 17.33 0.03 1.46
CA TYR A 122 17.07 1.42 1.89
C TYR A 122 15.89 2.09 1.16
N PRO A 123 15.68 1.90 -0.15
CA PRO A 123 14.47 2.39 -0.81
C PRO A 123 13.17 1.80 -0.21
N ASN A 124 13.15 0.50 0.14
CA ASN A 124 11.99 -0.11 0.79
C ASN A 124 11.79 0.43 2.21
N ILE A 125 12.87 0.60 2.97
CA ILE A 125 12.84 1.14 4.33
C ILE A 125 12.25 2.55 4.31
N TYR A 126 12.79 3.47 3.50
CA TYR A 126 12.30 4.86 3.49
C TYR A 126 10.88 4.98 2.94
N LYS A 127 10.50 4.16 1.95
CA LYS A 127 9.11 4.05 1.52
C LYS A 127 8.21 3.56 2.67
N ALA A 128 8.64 2.56 3.43
CA ALA A 128 7.88 2.03 4.55
C ALA A 128 7.75 3.02 5.71
N GLU A 129 8.82 3.74 6.05
CA GLU A 129 8.79 4.83 7.02
C GLU A 129 7.82 5.95 6.59
N ALA A 130 7.86 6.35 5.31
CA ALA A 130 6.94 7.33 4.76
C ALA A 130 5.48 6.87 4.86
N THR A 131 5.18 5.63 4.43
CA THR A 131 3.83 5.07 4.52
C THR A 131 3.34 5.00 5.97
N VAL A 132 4.16 4.52 6.91
CA VAL A 132 3.80 4.47 8.34
C VAL A 132 3.55 5.88 8.88
N ALA A 133 4.42 6.85 8.59
CA ALA A 133 4.26 8.22 9.02
C ALA A 133 2.97 8.87 8.46
N PHE A 134 2.66 8.63 7.18
CA PHE A 134 1.39 9.06 6.58
C PHE A 134 0.18 8.48 7.32
N MET A 135 0.19 7.17 7.59
CA MET A 135 -0.89 6.47 8.28
C MET A 135 -1.04 6.90 9.74
N GLU A 136 0.05 7.34 10.38
CA GLU A 136 0.06 7.93 11.73
C GLU A 136 -0.27 9.43 11.73
N ASN A 137 -0.53 10.03 10.56
CA ASN A 137 -0.75 11.47 10.39
C ASN A 137 0.42 12.32 10.94
N ASP A 138 1.66 11.88 10.69
CA ASP A 138 2.91 12.57 11.03
C ASP A 138 3.61 13.10 9.77
N LEU A 139 3.31 14.36 9.43
CA LEU A 139 3.87 15.00 8.24
C LEU A 139 5.39 15.18 8.34
N THR A 140 5.91 15.46 9.53
CA THR A 140 7.34 15.69 9.73
C THR A 140 8.15 14.43 9.49
N ARG A 141 7.71 13.28 10.02
CA ARG A 141 8.34 11.97 9.75
C ARG A 141 8.18 11.57 8.28
N LEU A 142 7.03 11.86 7.67
CA LEU A 142 6.80 11.60 6.25
C LEU A 142 7.79 12.38 5.36
N GLN A 143 7.95 13.69 5.61
CA GLN A 143 8.90 14.54 4.87
C GLN A 143 10.34 14.08 5.05
N LYS A 144 10.73 13.73 6.28
CA LYS A 144 12.06 13.18 6.56
C LYS A 144 12.34 11.90 5.78
N ALA A 145 11.39 10.97 5.74
CA ALA A 145 11.52 9.72 4.99
C ALA A 145 11.62 9.98 3.47
N ARG A 146 10.85 10.95 2.96
CA ARG A 146 10.96 11.41 1.56
C ARG A 146 12.35 11.95 1.25
N ASP A 147 12.90 12.80 2.11
CA ASP A 147 14.20 13.42 1.87
C ASP A 147 15.33 12.38 1.93
N ASN A 148 15.25 11.44 2.88
CA ASN A 148 16.15 10.29 2.93
C ASN A 148 16.08 9.44 1.66
N LEU A 149 14.88 9.18 1.14
CA LEU A 149 14.69 8.44 -0.10
C LEU A 149 15.33 9.19 -1.28
N ALA A 150 15.01 10.49 -1.43
CA ALA A 150 15.52 11.33 -2.51
C ALA A 150 17.05 11.50 -2.50
N ALA A 151 17.68 11.42 -1.32
CA ALA A 151 19.12 11.54 -1.16
C ALA A 151 19.90 10.25 -1.49
N LEU A 152 19.22 9.13 -1.79
CA LEU A 152 19.90 7.88 -2.10
C LEU A 152 20.75 7.98 -3.38
N PRO A 153 22.05 7.66 -3.32
CA PRO A 153 22.87 7.62 -4.52
C PRO A 153 22.33 6.54 -5.46
N MET A 154 22.37 6.81 -6.77
CA MET A 154 22.01 5.81 -7.76
C MET A 154 23.05 4.66 -7.74
N PRO A 155 22.63 3.40 -7.51
CA PRO A 155 23.52 2.26 -7.57
C PRO A 155 24.10 2.08 -8.97
N GLU A 156 25.30 1.51 -9.03
CA GLU A 156 25.93 1.11 -10.29
C GLU A 156 25.01 0.18 -11.08
N GLY A 157 24.99 0.33 -12.41
CA GLY A 157 24.18 -0.49 -13.31
C GLY A 157 22.70 -0.10 -13.41
N VAL A 158 22.15 0.73 -12.51
CA VAL A 158 20.73 1.14 -12.59
C VAL A 158 20.45 1.96 -13.86
N ALA A 159 21.29 2.92 -14.20
CA ALA A 159 21.12 3.72 -15.42
C ALA A 159 21.14 2.86 -16.71
N GLU A 160 22.04 1.87 -16.76
CA GLU A 160 22.12 0.92 -17.87
C GLU A 160 20.88 0.01 -17.90
N GLY A 161 20.43 -0.47 -16.74
CA GLY A 161 19.20 -1.25 -16.60
C GLY A 161 17.98 -0.49 -17.11
N VAL A 162 17.86 0.81 -16.79
CA VAL A 162 16.79 1.68 -17.30
C VAL A 162 16.90 1.84 -18.83
N ALA A 163 18.10 2.00 -19.38
CA ALA A 163 18.30 2.08 -20.83
C ALA A 163 17.88 0.77 -21.54
N LYS A 164 18.27 -0.39 -20.99
CA LYS A 164 17.86 -1.72 -21.47
C LYS A 164 16.35 -1.91 -21.40
N PHE A 165 15.72 -1.48 -20.30
CA PHE A 165 14.26 -1.54 -20.17
C PHE A 165 13.56 -0.72 -21.26
N LYS A 166 14.00 0.52 -21.49
CA LYS A 166 13.43 1.39 -22.54
C LYS A 166 13.56 0.78 -23.94
N ALA A 167 14.67 0.09 -24.21
CA ALA A 167 14.89 -0.58 -25.50
C ALA A 167 13.96 -1.79 -25.68
N ASN A 168 13.73 -2.58 -24.64
CA ASN A 168 12.92 -3.81 -24.71
C ASN A 168 11.42 -3.57 -24.54
N TYR A 169 11.03 -2.49 -23.87
CA TYR A 169 9.64 -2.16 -23.54
C TYR A 169 9.34 -0.68 -23.85
N PRO A 170 9.43 -0.25 -25.13
CA PRO A 170 9.35 1.16 -25.51
C PRO A 170 8.00 1.83 -25.20
N ASN A 171 6.94 1.04 -25.03
CA ASN A 171 5.60 1.51 -24.72
C ASN A 171 5.28 1.54 -23.21
N ASN A 172 6.23 1.13 -22.36
CA ASN A 172 6.04 1.09 -20.91
C ASN A 172 6.78 2.27 -20.26
N PRO A 173 6.21 2.87 -19.21
CA PRO A 173 6.92 3.89 -18.45
C PRO A 173 8.21 3.31 -17.86
N ALA A 174 9.33 3.99 -18.09
CA ALA A 174 10.61 3.52 -17.62
C ALA A 174 10.69 3.60 -16.08
N PRO A 175 11.37 2.64 -15.43
CA PRO A 175 11.66 2.74 -14.00
C PRO A 175 12.44 4.02 -13.67
N THR A 176 12.12 4.61 -12.53
CA THR A 176 12.82 5.78 -11.99
C THR A 176 13.67 5.37 -10.78
N TRP A 177 14.74 6.11 -10.55
CA TRP A 177 15.52 6.04 -9.32
C TRP A 177 15.37 7.35 -8.53
N PRO A 178 15.17 7.31 -7.21
CA PRO A 178 14.85 6.13 -6.40
C PRO A 178 13.44 5.59 -6.70
N PRO A 179 13.19 4.28 -6.55
CA PRO A 179 11.86 3.73 -6.78
C PRO A 179 10.86 4.26 -5.73
N ASN A 180 9.61 4.44 -6.12
CA ASN A 180 8.50 4.90 -5.28
C ASN A 180 8.63 6.32 -4.71
N LEU A 181 9.61 7.12 -5.15
CA LEU A 181 9.71 8.53 -4.73
C LEU A 181 8.42 9.30 -5.09
N ASP A 182 7.89 9.06 -6.28
CA ASP A 182 6.62 9.63 -6.76
C ASP A 182 5.42 9.25 -5.86
N ALA A 183 5.39 8.02 -5.36
CA ALA A 183 4.36 7.55 -4.44
C ALA A 183 4.46 8.29 -3.10
N VAL A 184 5.66 8.42 -2.53
CA VAL A 184 5.89 9.15 -1.28
C VAL A 184 5.54 10.63 -1.42
N GLU A 185 5.88 11.25 -2.55
CA GLU A 185 5.50 12.64 -2.81
C GLU A 185 3.98 12.79 -2.99
N GLY A 186 3.30 11.80 -3.58
CA GLY A 186 1.85 11.73 -3.63
C GLY A 186 1.21 11.71 -2.23
N LEU A 187 1.78 10.94 -1.30
CA LEU A 187 1.33 10.93 0.10
C LEU A 187 1.46 12.30 0.78
N ILE A 188 2.53 13.05 0.48
CA ILE A 188 2.70 14.42 0.97
C ILE A 188 1.67 15.37 0.34
N ARG A 189 1.52 15.32 -0.99
CA ARG A 189 0.55 16.17 -1.72
C ARG A 189 -0.87 16.02 -1.20
N CYS A 190 -1.25 14.80 -0.82
CA CYS A 190 -2.59 14.47 -0.33
C CYS A 190 -2.58 14.06 1.14
N PHE A 191 -1.71 14.67 1.93
CA PHE A 191 -1.61 14.42 3.37
C PHE A 191 -2.96 14.64 4.08
N GLY A 192 -3.29 13.75 5.02
CA GLY A 192 -4.57 13.75 5.75
C GLY A 192 -5.76 13.18 4.97
N GLN A 193 -5.60 12.82 3.69
CA GLN A 193 -6.64 12.08 2.95
C GLN A 193 -6.60 10.57 3.27
N PRO A 194 -7.67 9.81 3.01
CA PRO A 194 -7.60 8.35 3.04
C PRO A 194 -6.49 7.81 2.13
N TYR A 195 -5.82 6.74 2.54
CA TYR A 195 -4.68 6.15 1.80
C TYR A 195 -5.01 5.91 0.32
N ALA A 196 -6.20 5.40 0.01
CA ALA A 196 -6.65 5.20 -1.37
C ALA A 196 -6.64 6.46 -2.22
N LYS A 197 -7.05 7.59 -1.65
CA LYS A 197 -7.03 8.88 -2.34
C LYS A 197 -5.61 9.44 -2.43
N ALA A 198 -4.82 9.34 -1.36
CA ALA A 198 -3.46 9.85 -1.39
C ALA A 198 -2.56 9.10 -2.39
N TRP A 199 -2.78 7.80 -2.58
CA TRP A 199 -2.03 6.99 -3.53
C TRP A 199 -2.23 7.43 -4.99
N THR A 200 -3.41 7.96 -5.35
CA THR A 200 -3.66 8.47 -6.73
C THR A 200 -3.00 9.82 -6.98
N CYS A 201 -2.56 10.53 -5.93
CA CYS A 201 -1.87 11.81 -6.05
C CYS A 201 -0.42 11.67 -6.54
N ARG A 202 0.08 10.43 -6.72
CA ARG A 202 1.42 10.16 -7.26
C ARG A 202 1.61 10.61 -8.72
N THR A 203 0.54 10.65 -9.51
CA THR A 203 0.55 11.00 -10.95
C THR A 203 -0.04 12.38 -11.26
N GLN A 204 -0.38 13.16 -10.23
CA GLN A 204 -0.84 14.55 -10.35
C GLN A 204 0.36 15.49 -10.27
#